data_AF-A0A3B9YLH8-F1
#
_entry.id   AF-A0A3B9YLH8-F1
#
_cell.length_a   1.000
_cell.length_b   1.000
_cell.length_c   1.000
_cell.angle_alpha   90.00
_cell.angle_beta   90.00
_cell.angle_gamma   90.00
#
_symmetry.space_group_name_H-M   'P 1'
#
loop_
_entity.id
_entity.type
_entity.pdbx_description
1 polymer ?
#
loop_
_entity_poly.entity_id
_entity_poly.type
_entity_poly.pdbx_seq_one_letter_code
_entity_poly.pdbx_strand_id
1 'polypeptide(L)'
;MSMLLAALLPLLAAPPVQADDGRDVRVVVENTVNSVLDVLKDKSLAREAKRRKVKSLVEPVIDFALTGKLALGRTHWSKLSEGQRKEFTELFVKTLQDSYFEKLDLFTDEKVDFEAPAPAEKGKYQMMIRVLSKDQRYHLLYKLYKSGEAWKVYDVEIEGISIVRSYGSQYDQFLQKNSVADLLAKMKSKSIDAPKDLADQQREIKAREDAKPAELAISTAPAKAPAEVQVSTAPAQAPAEVQASTAPAQAQAQAPELPKTPQMFPTPAGTP
;
A
#
# COMPACT_ATOMS: atom_id res chain seq x y z
N MET A 1 15.65 45.19 -71.55
CA MET A 1 15.15 45.34 -70.18
C MET A 1 14.11 44.24 -69.93
N SER A 2 14.46 43.15 -69.25
CA SER A 2 13.48 42.16 -68.79
C SER A 2 14.06 41.50 -67.54
N MET A 3 13.51 41.89 -66.40
CA MET A 3 13.81 41.36 -65.07
C MET A 3 13.20 39.96 -64.95
N LEU A 4 14.03 38.95 -64.68
CA LEU A 4 13.57 37.63 -64.20
C LEU A 4 13.46 37.70 -62.68
N LEU A 5 12.22 37.74 -62.20
CA LEU A 5 11.84 37.75 -60.80
C LEU A 5 12.06 36.33 -60.23
N ALA A 6 13.07 36.15 -59.39
CA ALA A 6 13.28 34.90 -58.65
C ALA A 6 12.22 34.79 -57.55
N ALA A 7 11.24 33.89 -57.73
CA ALA A 7 10.24 33.58 -56.73
C ALA A 7 10.89 32.79 -55.57
N LEU A 8 11.09 33.47 -54.44
CA LEU A 8 11.57 32.88 -53.20
C LEU A 8 10.40 32.12 -52.53
N LEU A 9 10.41 30.79 -52.62
CA LEU A 9 9.45 29.93 -51.91
C LEU A 9 9.69 30.04 -50.39
N PRO A 10 8.70 30.44 -49.58
CA PRO A 10 8.85 30.43 -48.13
C PRO A 10 8.89 28.98 -47.64
N LEU A 11 10.01 28.60 -47.01
CA LEU A 11 10.18 27.33 -46.31
C LEU A 11 9.21 27.32 -45.13
N LEU A 12 8.13 26.54 -45.24
CA LEU A 12 7.13 26.38 -44.21
C LEU A 12 7.75 25.62 -43.03
N ALA A 13 8.22 26.34 -42.02
CA ALA A 13 8.66 25.76 -40.76
C ALA A 13 7.42 25.17 -40.06
N ALA A 14 7.27 23.85 -40.12
CA ALA A 14 6.26 23.15 -39.33
C ALA A 14 6.54 23.43 -37.84
N PRO A 15 5.52 23.82 -37.05
CA PRO A 15 5.71 23.99 -35.61
C PRO A 15 6.18 22.66 -35.02
N PRO A 16 7.06 22.67 -34.01
CA PRO A 16 7.47 21.46 -33.34
C PRO A 16 6.23 20.74 -32.83
N VAL A 17 6.04 19.49 -33.25
CA VAL A 17 5.03 18.59 -32.67
C VAL A 17 5.42 18.44 -31.21
N GLN A 18 4.77 19.20 -30.33
CA GLN A 18 4.85 18.94 -28.91
C GLN A 18 4.15 17.61 -28.66
N ALA A 19 4.91 16.63 -28.21
CA ALA A 19 4.35 15.38 -27.72
C ALA A 19 3.33 15.72 -26.63
N ASP A 20 2.11 15.23 -26.81
CA ASP A 20 1.03 15.39 -25.85
C ASP A 20 1.31 14.42 -24.70
N ASP A 21 2.05 14.89 -23.70
CA ASP A 21 2.46 14.11 -22.53
C ASP A 21 1.28 13.34 -21.90
N GLY A 22 0.07 13.92 -21.91
CA GLY A 22 -1.14 13.26 -21.45
C GLY A 22 -1.52 12.05 -22.31
N ARG A 23 -1.39 12.15 -23.63
CA ARG A 23 -1.60 11.01 -24.55
C ARG A 23 -0.60 9.90 -24.32
N ASP A 24 0.68 10.23 -24.15
CA ASP A 24 1.74 9.24 -23.93
C ASP A 24 1.52 8.49 -22.61
N VAL A 25 1.16 9.22 -21.54
CA VAL A 25 0.78 8.63 -20.25
C VAL A 25 -0.40 7.68 -20.40
N ARG A 26 -1.46 8.10 -21.11
CA ARG A 26 -2.63 7.25 -21.38
C ARG A 26 -2.21 5.95 -22.04
N VAL A 27 -1.45 6.04 -23.13
CA VAL A 27 -1.00 4.88 -23.91
C VAL A 27 -0.21 3.90 -23.05
N VAL A 28 0.72 4.40 -22.22
CA VAL A 28 1.51 3.55 -21.32
C VAL A 28 0.62 2.81 -20.32
N VAL A 29 -0.30 3.50 -19.65
CA VAL A 29 -1.16 2.88 -18.62
C VAL A 29 -2.17 1.92 -19.26
N GLU A 30 -2.88 2.33 -20.31
CA GLU A 30 -3.90 1.51 -20.97
C GLU A 30 -3.30 0.23 -21.56
N ASN A 31 -2.21 0.33 -22.32
CA ASN A 31 -1.59 -0.84 -22.93
C ASN A 31 -1.10 -1.83 -21.89
N THR A 32 -0.50 -1.34 -20.80
CA THR A 32 0.02 -2.20 -19.73
C THR A 32 -1.12 -2.90 -19.01
N VAL A 33 -2.15 -2.16 -18.60
CA VAL A 33 -3.29 -2.72 -17.86
C VAL A 33 -4.05 -3.73 -18.74
N ASN A 34 -4.34 -3.40 -20.00
CA ASN A 34 -5.03 -4.31 -20.90
C ASN A 34 -4.22 -5.59 -21.16
N SER A 35 -2.92 -5.47 -21.40
CA SER A 35 -2.04 -6.64 -21.60
C SER A 35 -1.99 -7.53 -20.36
N VAL A 36 -1.97 -6.94 -19.16
CA VAL A 36 -2.04 -7.71 -17.91
C VAL A 36 -3.38 -8.43 -17.80
N LEU A 37 -4.51 -7.75 -18.06
CA LEU A 37 -5.84 -8.35 -18.03
C LEU A 37 -5.97 -9.51 -19.02
N ASP A 38 -5.42 -9.38 -20.22
CA ASP A 38 -5.44 -10.44 -21.23
C ASP A 38 -4.70 -11.70 -20.74
N VAL A 39 -3.52 -11.52 -20.13
CA VAL A 39 -2.77 -12.63 -19.51
C VAL A 39 -3.56 -13.27 -18.37
N LEU A 40 -4.27 -12.48 -17.57
CA LEU A 40 -5.06 -12.98 -16.45
C LEU A 40 -6.31 -13.74 -16.90
N LYS A 41 -6.97 -13.28 -17.96
CA LYS A 41 -8.15 -13.91 -18.58
C LYS A 41 -7.82 -15.20 -19.32
N ASP A 42 -6.57 -15.37 -19.76
CA ASP A 42 -6.13 -16.59 -20.45
C ASP A 42 -6.16 -17.81 -19.52
N LYS A 43 -7.21 -18.63 -19.66
CA LYS A 43 -7.42 -19.85 -18.87
C LYS A 43 -6.46 -20.99 -19.24
N SER A 44 -5.74 -20.89 -20.36
CA SER A 44 -4.77 -21.90 -20.78
C SER A 44 -3.44 -21.79 -20.02
N LEU A 45 -3.16 -20.64 -19.40
CA LEU A 45 -1.93 -20.40 -18.68
C LEU A 45 -2.03 -20.85 -17.23
N ALA A 46 -1.08 -21.67 -16.80
CA ALA A 46 -0.87 -21.96 -15.39
C ALA A 46 -0.50 -20.69 -14.61
N ARG A 47 -0.80 -20.66 -13.30
CA ARG A 47 -0.53 -19.52 -12.39
C ARG A 47 0.88 -18.99 -12.49
N GLU A 48 1.90 -19.85 -12.48
CA GLU A 48 3.30 -19.44 -12.58
C GLU A 48 3.68 -18.89 -13.97
N ALA A 49 3.02 -19.35 -15.04
CA ALA A 49 3.20 -18.77 -16.37
C ALA A 49 2.58 -17.37 -16.44
N LYS A 50 1.38 -17.17 -15.87
CA LYS A 50 0.78 -15.84 -15.70
C LYS A 50 1.70 -14.92 -14.89
N ARG A 51 2.26 -15.43 -13.78
CA ARG A 51 3.21 -14.70 -12.93
C ARG A 51 4.37 -14.13 -13.74
N ARG A 52 5.04 -14.99 -14.53
CA ARG A 52 6.17 -14.56 -15.38
C ARG A 52 5.77 -13.57 -16.46
N LYS A 53 4.64 -13.80 -17.15
CA LYS A 53 4.17 -12.91 -18.22
C LYS A 53 3.80 -11.53 -17.69
N VAL A 54 3.00 -11.44 -16.62
CA VAL A 54 2.65 -10.16 -15.99
C VAL A 54 3.91 -9.44 -15.53
N LYS A 55 4.86 -10.14 -14.88
CA LYS A 55 6.15 -9.56 -14.50
C LYS A 55 6.85 -8.89 -15.68
N SER A 56 6.96 -9.58 -16.82
CA SER A 56 7.61 -9.02 -18.03
C SER A 56 6.88 -7.81 -18.63
N LEU A 57 5.57 -7.68 -18.41
CA LEU A 57 4.78 -6.53 -18.87
C LEU A 57 4.97 -5.31 -17.96
N VAL A 58 5.07 -5.51 -16.64
CA VAL A 58 5.11 -4.41 -15.68
C VAL A 58 6.53 -3.88 -15.40
N GLU A 59 7.56 -4.73 -15.45
CA GLU A 59 8.97 -4.34 -15.24
C GLU A 59 9.45 -3.17 -16.11
N PRO A 60 9.14 -3.10 -17.42
CA PRO A 60 9.54 -1.96 -18.23
C PRO A 60 8.71 -0.69 -17.97
N VAL A 61 7.63 -0.74 -17.18
CA VAL A 61 6.72 0.39 -16.98
C VAL A 61 6.84 0.97 -15.57
N ILE A 62 7.07 0.12 -14.57
CA ILE A 62 7.26 0.53 -13.18
C ILE A 62 8.75 0.73 -12.90
N ASP A 63 9.11 1.90 -12.37
CA ASP A 63 10.45 2.14 -11.84
C ASP A 63 10.53 1.66 -10.39
N PHE A 64 10.72 0.36 -10.23
CA PHE A 64 10.82 -0.26 -8.91
C PHE A 64 11.99 0.24 -8.06
N ALA A 65 13.08 0.70 -8.69
CA ALA A 65 14.21 1.29 -7.98
C ALA A 65 13.78 2.62 -7.34
N LEU A 66 13.09 3.48 -8.08
CA LEU A 66 12.54 4.71 -7.55
C LEU A 66 11.43 4.44 -6.52
N THR A 67 10.49 3.52 -6.78
CA THR A 67 9.43 3.15 -5.84
C THR A 67 10.02 2.67 -4.51
N GLY A 68 10.99 1.75 -4.54
CA GLY A 68 11.65 1.25 -3.34
C GLY A 68 12.41 2.36 -2.59
N LYS A 69 13.14 3.21 -3.31
CA LYS A 69 13.83 4.38 -2.73
C LYS A 69 12.87 5.34 -2.04
N LEU A 70 11.74 5.63 -2.66
CA LEU A 70 10.71 6.51 -2.10
C LEU A 70 10.06 5.87 -0.87
N ALA A 71 9.78 4.55 -0.92
CA ALA A 71 9.22 3.83 0.22
C ALA A 71 10.19 3.84 1.41
N LEU A 72 11.48 3.55 1.20
CA LEU A 72 12.45 3.59 2.31
C LEU A 72 12.67 5.02 2.84
N GLY A 73 12.41 6.03 2.02
CA GLY A 73 12.56 7.43 2.38
C GLY A 73 14.02 7.90 2.39
N ARG A 74 14.21 9.21 2.22
CA ARG A 74 15.54 9.83 2.07
C ARG A 74 16.47 9.54 3.25
N THR A 75 15.93 9.59 4.47
CA THR A 75 16.68 9.44 5.72
C THR A 75 17.32 8.06 5.87
N HIS A 76 16.63 7.01 5.42
CA HIS A 76 17.13 5.65 5.55
C HIS A 76 17.89 5.22 4.30
N TRP A 77 17.41 5.58 3.10
CA TRP A 77 18.08 5.27 1.84
C TRP A 77 19.53 5.77 1.74
N SER A 78 19.79 6.97 2.29
CA SER A 78 21.14 7.54 2.29
C SER A 78 22.15 6.72 3.10
N LYS A 79 21.68 5.91 4.06
CA LYS A 79 22.52 5.07 4.92
C LYS A 79 22.91 3.74 4.27
N LEU A 80 22.24 3.34 3.18
CA LEU A 80 22.52 2.08 2.48
C LEU A 80 23.71 2.26 1.53
N SER A 81 24.61 1.29 1.54
CA SER A 81 25.59 1.08 0.46
C SER A 81 24.90 0.71 -0.85
N GLU A 82 25.62 0.79 -1.97
CA GLU A 82 25.08 0.42 -3.29
C GLU A 82 24.59 -1.03 -3.33
N GLY A 83 25.35 -1.97 -2.77
CA GLY A 83 24.96 -3.37 -2.65
C GLY A 83 23.67 -3.55 -1.84
N GLN A 84 23.55 -2.85 -0.71
CA GLN A 84 22.34 -2.89 0.12
C GLN A 84 21.12 -2.25 -0.57
N ARG A 85 21.32 -1.20 -1.37
CA ARG A 85 20.23 -0.58 -2.16
C ARG A 85 19.69 -1.57 -3.19
N LYS A 86 20.58 -2.26 -3.90
CA LYS A 86 20.20 -3.29 -4.86
C LYS A 86 19.45 -4.43 -4.19
N GLU A 87 20.01 -4.97 -3.10
CA GLU A 87 19.38 -6.05 -2.32
C GLU A 87 18.01 -5.64 -1.77
N PHE A 88 17.90 -4.43 -1.20
CA PHE A 88 16.63 -3.89 -0.73
C PHE A 88 15.60 -3.82 -1.87
N THR A 89 15.97 -3.26 -3.03
CA THR A 89 15.07 -3.14 -4.17
C THR A 89 14.61 -4.51 -4.66
N GLU A 90 15.51 -5.49 -4.76
CA GLU A 90 15.15 -6.86 -5.17
C GLU A 90 14.17 -7.51 -4.19
N LEU A 91 14.42 -7.39 -2.88
CA LEU A 91 13.52 -7.89 -1.84
C LEU A 91 12.18 -7.16 -1.85
N PHE A 92 12.18 -5.84 -2.02
CA PHE A 92 10.98 -5.01 -2.09
C PHE A 92 10.09 -5.41 -3.27
N VAL A 93 10.68 -5.55 -4.46
CA VAL A 93 9.99 -6.02 -5.66
C VAL A 93 9.42 -7.41 -5.43
N LYS A 94 10.20 -8.30 -4.82
CA LYS A 94 9.74 -9.65 -4.50
C LYS A 94 8.53 -9.62 -3.55
N THR A 95 8.56 -8.80 -2.50
CA THR A 95 7.44 -8.66 -1.55
C THR A 95 6.19 -8.12 -2.23
N LEU A 96 6.32 -7.09 -3.08
CA LEU A 96 5.21 -6.58 -3.89
C LEU A 96 4.64 -7.68 -4.79
N GLN A 97 5.52 -8.38 -5.52
CA GLN A 97 5.12 -9.45 -6.40
C GLN A 97 4.38 -10.53 -5.62
N ASP A 98 4.95 -11.10 -4.56
CA ASP A 98 4.27 -12.12 -3.76
C ASP A 98 2.89 -11.61 -3.28
N SER A 99 2.81 -10.41 -2.73
CA SER A 99 1.58 -9.89 -2.10
C SER A 99 0.43 -9.58 -3.08
N TYR A 100 0.74 -9.11 -4.28
CA TYR A 100 -0.29 -8.76 -5.28
C TYR A 100 -0.52 -9.91 -6.28
N PHE A 101 0.50 -10.73 -6.59
CA PHE A 101 0.31 -11.92 -7.42
C PHE A 101 -0.59 -12.94 -6.74
N GLU A 102 -0.52 -13.09 -5.42
CA GLU A 102 -1.38 -14.06 -4.74
C GLU A 102 -2.86 -13.79 -5.01
N LYS A 103 -3.24 -12.51 -5.16
CA LYS A 103 -4.61 -12.05 -5.41
C LYS A 103 -5.04 -12.12 -6.87
N LEU A 104 -4.16 -12.46 -7.81
CA LEU A 104 -4.51 -12.50 -9.22
C LEU A 104 -5.48 -13.62 -9.59
N ASP A 105 -5.61 -14.66 -8.76
CA ASP A 105 -6.63 -15.71 -8.96
C ASP A 105 -8.05 -15.21 -8.68
N LEU A 106 -8.19 -14.06 -8.01
CA LEU A 106 -9.48 -13.42 -7.79
C LEU A 106 -9.99 -12.67 -9.04
N PHE A 107 -9.10 -12.44 -10.01
CA PHE A 107 -9.44 -11.80 -11.26
C PHE A 107 -10.15 -12.77 -12.18
N THR A 108 -11.30 -12.36 -12.70
CA THR A 108 -12.16 -13.20 -13.52
C THR A 108 -12.53 -12.48 -14.81
N ASP A 109 -13.40 -11.47 -14.72
CA ASP A 109 -13.97 -10.76 -15.84
C ASP A 109 -14.03 -9.25 -15.59
N GLU A 110 -12.98 -8.71 -14.97
CA GLU A 110 -12.92 -7.30 -14.63
C GLU A 110 -13.07 -6.39 -15.85
N LYS A 111 -13.87 -5.35 -15.67
CA LYS A 111 -13.98 -4.21 -16.58
C LYS A 111 -13.15 -3.05 -16.01
N VAL A 112 -12.48 -2.32 -16.89
CA VAL A 112 -11.66 -1.18 -16.50
C VAL A 112 -12.10 0.05 -17.27
N ASP A 113 -12.42 1.11 -16.52
CA ASP A 113 -12.67 2.43 -17.07
C ASP A 113 -11.44 3.31 -16.83
N PHE A 114 -10.94 3.93 -17.89
CA PHE A 114 -9.74 4.77 -17.88
C PHE A 114 -10.13 6.25 -17.88
N GLU A 115 -9.75 7.00 -16.84
CA GLU A 115 -9.98 8.44 -16.81
C GLU A 115 -8.94 9.20 -17.65
N ALA A 116 -9.16 10.50 -17.87
CA ALA A 116 -8.16 11.34 -18.51
C ALA A 116 -6.92 11.51 -17.63
N PRO A 117 -5.70 11.33 -18.17
CA PRO A 117 -4.50 11.71 -17.45
C PRO A 117 -4.53 13.19 -17.11
N ALA A 118 -4.06 13.52 -15.91
CA ALA A 118 -3.96 14.88 -15.43
C ALA A 118 -2.50 15.19 -15.06
N PRO A 119 -2.01 16.41 -15.35
CA PRO A 119 -0.73 16.85 -14.86
C PRO A 119 -0.74 16.87 -13.33
N ALA A 120 0.39 16.50 -12.75
CA ALA A 120 0.69 16.60 -11.32
C ALA A 120 1.91 17.52 -11.12
N GLU A 121 2.39 17.64 -9.88
CA GLU A 121 3.52 18.52 -9.57
C GLU A 121 4.80 18.15 -10.35
N LYS A 122 5.48 19.15 -10.92
CA LYS A 122 6.87 19.06 -11.41
C LYS A 122 7.12 17.96 -12.45
N GLY A 123 6.50 18.07 -13.63
CA GLY A 123 6.77 17.14 -14.74
C GLY A 123 6.28 15.72 -14.48
N LYS A 124 5.29 15.58 -13.60
CA LYS A 124 4.63 14.32 -13.27
C LYS A 124 3.22 14.33 -13.81
N TYR A 125 2.67 13.14 -13.98
CA TYR A 125 1.29 12.92 -14.35
C TYR A 125 0.66 11.90 -13.42
N GLN A 126 -0.66 11.91 -13.37
CA GLN A 126 -1.42 10.87 -12.72
C GLN A 126 -2.60 10.45 -13.59
N MET A 127 -2.98 9.18 -13.49
CA MET A 127 -4.11 8.63 -14.23
C MET A 127 -4.88 7.69 -13.32
N MET A 128 -6.16 8.02 -13.11
CA MET A 128 -7.09 7.18 -12.36
C MET A 128 -7.67 6.12 -13.29
N ILE A 129 -7.78 4.89 -12.80
CA ILE A 129 -8.60 3.85 -13.41
C ILE A 129 -9.61 3.34 -12.41
N ARG A 130 -10.75 2.88 -12.91
CA ARG A 130 -11.79 2.23 -12.12
C ARG A 130 -11.90 0.78 -12.56
N VAL A 131 -11.64 -0.14 -11.65
CA VAL A 131 -11.76 -1.58 -11.88
C VAL A 131 -13.09 -2.04 -11.28
N LEU A 132 -13.97 -2.57 -12.12
CA LEU A 132 -15.20 -3.21 -11.69
C LEU A 132 -14.98 -4.73 -11.67
N SER A 133 -14.98 -5.32 -10.47
CA SER A 133 -14.96 -6.77 -10.27
C SER A 133 -16.25 -7.17 -9.56
N LYS A 134 -17.11 -7.95 -10.24
CA LYS A 134 -18.47 -8.26 -9.76
C LYS A 134 -19.22 -6.96 -9.41
N ASP A 135 -19.68 -6.82 -8.17
CA ASP A 135 -20.39 -5.63 -7.67
C ASP A 135 -19.48 -4.64 -6.91
N GLN A 136 -18.17 -4.88 -6.88
CA GLN A 136 -17.21 -4.01 -6.18
C GLN A 136 -16.42 -3.18 -7.19
N ARG A 137 -16.33 -1.88 -6.91
CA ARG A 137 -15.53 -0.92 -7.67
C ARG A 137 -14.29 -0.55 -6.89
N TYR A 138 -13.15 -0.67 -7.53
CA TYR A 138 -11.85 -0.26 -7.02
C TYR A 138 -11.28 0.89 -7.85
N HIS A 139 -10.62 1.83 -7.18
CA HIS A 139 -9.98 3.01 -7.75
C HIS A 139 -8.48 2.85 -7.62
N LEU A 140 -7.79 2.90 -8.76
CA LEU A 140 -6.33 2.84 -8.81
C LEU A 140 -5.81 4.13 -9.43
N LEU A 141 -5.01 4.88 -8.69
CA LEU A 141 -4.34 6.08 -9.17
C LEU A 141 -2.88 5.76 -9.49
N TYR A 142 -2.55 5.70 -10.77
CA TYR A 142 -1.16 5.57 -11.21
C TYR A 142 -0.48 6.93 -11.15
N LYS A 143 0.69 7.01 -10.54
CA LYS A 143 1.53 8.21 -10.52
C LYS A 143 2.78 7.98 -11.35
N LEU A 144 2.94 8.83 -12.36
CA LEU A 144 3.98 8.69 -13.37
C LEU A 144 4.90 9.90 -13.38
N TYR A 145 6.14 9.66 -13.77
CA TYR A 145 7.13 10.70 -14.03
C TYR A 145 7.84 10.40 -15.35
N LYS A 146 8.39 11.44 -15.98
CA LYS A 146 9.17 11.30 -17.20
C LYS A 146 10.61 10.92 -16.86
N SER A 147 11.05 9.75 -17.35
CA SER A 147 12.39 9.20 -17.18
C SER A 147 13.07 9.14 -18.55
N GLY A 148 13.88 10.16 -18.84
CA GLY A 148 14.34 10.40 -20.21
C GLY A 148 13.16 10.74 -21.12
N GLU A 149 12.92 9.90 -22.14
CA GLU A 149 11.78 10.04 -23.04
C GLU A 149 10.57 9.17 -22.65
N ALA A 150 10.74 8.26 -21.68
CA ALA A 150 9.71 7.30 -21.31
C ALA A 150 8.95 7.72 -20.04
N TRP A 151 7.62 7.52 -20.03
CA TRP A 151 6.84 7.62 -18.80
C TRP A 151 6.98 6.35 -17.96
N LYS A 152 7.27 6.51 -16.67
CA LYS A 152 7.41 5.41 -15.72
C LYS A 152 6.52 5.63 -14.52
N VAL A 153 5.85 4.57 -14.07
CA VAL A 153 5.08 4.57 -12.83
C VAL A 153 6.07 4.50 -11.67
N TYR A 154 5.93 5.41 -10.70
CA TYR A 154 6.75 5.41 -9.48
C TYR A 154 5.95 5.08 -8.22
N ASP A 155 4.63 5.17 -8.29
CA ASP A 155 3.71 4.83 -7.21
C ASP A 155 2.32 4.50 -7.77
N VAL A 156 1.57 3.69 -7.03
CA VAL A 156 0.16 3.38 -7.30
C VAL A 156 -0.59 3.56 -5.99
N GLU A 157 -1.71 4.28 -6.03
CA GLU A 157 -2.64 4.32 -4.90
C GLU A 157 -3.81 3.39 -5.19
N ILE A 158 -4.14 2.52 -4.24
CA ILE A 158 -5.29 1.63 -4.30
C ILE A 158 -6.27 2.12 -3.25
N GLU A 159 -7.48 2.49 -3.65
CA GLU A 159 -8.50 3.08 -2.76
C GLU A 159 -7.96 4.28 -1.95
N GLY A 160 -7.11 5.10 -2.59
CA GLY A 160 -6.49 6.28 -1.98
C GLY A 160 -5.25 5.98 -1.11
N ILE A 161 -4.89 4.71 -0.93
CA ILE A 161 -3.70 4.32 -0.16
C ILE A 161 -2.52 4.07 -1.10
N SER A 162 -1.52 4.96 -1.04
CA SER A 162 -0.25 4.83 -1.76
C SER A 162 0.57 3.64 -1.28
N ILE A 163 1.05 2.82 -2.21
CA ILE A 163 1.99 1.74 -1.95
C ILE A 163 3.27 2.30 -1.31
N VAL A 164 3.86 3.34 -1.92
CA VAL A 164 5.07 3.99 -1.41
C VAL A 164 4.90 4.45 0.04
N ARG A 165 3.81 5.16 0.34
CA ARG A 165 3.52 5.69 1.68
C ARG A 165 3.29 4.57 2.69
N SER A 166 2.52 3.55 2.31
CA SER A 166 2.14 2.47 3.21
C SER A 166 3.34 1.61 3.61
N TYR A 167 4.17 1.20 2.65
CA TYR A 167 5.42 0.50 2.96
C TYR A 167 6.41 1.41 3.70
N GLY A 168 6.48 2.70 3.35
CA GLY A 168 7.38 3.62 4.01
C GLY A 168 7.08 3.83 5.49
N SER A 169 5.80 3.91 5.87
CA SER A 169 5.43 3.95 7.29
C SER A 169 5.85 2.69 8.05
N GLN A 170 5.70 1.50 7.45
CA GLN A 170 6.12 0.24 8.08
C GLN A 170 7.64 0.15 8.23
N TYR A 171 8.38 0.49 7.17
CA TYR A 171 9.84 0.49 7.22
C TYR A 171 10.37 1.53 8.20
N ASP A 172 9.80 2.73 8.24
CA ASP A 172 10.20 3.76 9.21
C ASP A 172 9.96 3.28 10.64
N GLN A 173 8.77 2.76 10.95
CA GLN A 173 8.44 2.23 12.28
C GLN A 173 9.41 1.10 12.70
N PHE A 174 9.79 0.23 11.76
CA PHE A 174 10.77 -0.82 12.02
C PHE A 174 12.17 -0.24 12.28
N LEU A 175 12.62 0.68 11.42
CA LEU A 175 13.96 1.28 11.48
C LEU A 175 14.15 2.30 12.62
N GLN A 176 13.08 2.74 13.27
CA GLN A 176 13.17 3.50 14.52
C GLN A 176 13.78 2.69 15.66
N LYS A 177 13.67 1.35 15.61
CA LYS A 177 14.11 0.44 16.68
C LYS A 177 15.16 -0.57 16.24
N ASN A 178 15.41 -0.69 14.94
CA ASN A 178 16.24 -1.73 14.36
C ASN A 178 17.15 -1.14 13.27
N SER A 179 18.18 -1.88 12.90
CA SER A 179 19.11 -1.49 11.84
C SER A 179 18.57 -1.82 10.44
N VAL A 180 19.23 -1.27 9.41
CA VAL A 180 18.98 -1.64 8.01
C VAL A 180 19.30 -3.11 7.76
N ALA A 181 20.31 -3.67 8.42
CA ALA A 181 20.64 -5.08 8.30
C ALA A 181 19.51 -5.97 8.82
N ASP A 182 18.89 -5.58 9.95
CA ASP A 182 17.71 -6.26 10.50
C ASP A 182 16.53 -6.17 9.55
N LEU A 183 16.34 -5.03 8.88
CA LEU A 183 15.27 -4.86 7.89
C LEU A 183 15.45 -5.82 6.72
N LEU A 184 16.66 -5.87 6.13
CA LEU A 184 16.97 -6.78 5.03
C LEU A 184 16.80 -8.25 5.45
N ALA A 185 17.24 -8.61 6.66
CA ALA A 185 17.04 -9.95 7.20
C ALA A 185 15.55 -10.29 7.37
N LYS A 186 14.76 -9.35 7.90
CA LYS A 186 13.31 -9.48 8.08
C LYS A 186 12.54 -9.64 6.76
N MET A 187 12.98 -8.92 5.72
CA MET A 187 12.44 -9.03 4.35
C MET A 187 12.77 -10.39 3.74
N LYS A 188 13.99 -10.92 3.93
CA LYS A 188 14.39 -12.26 3.46
C LYS A 188 13.56 -13.38 4.08
N SER A 189 13.22 -13.26 5.36
CA SER A 189 12.35 -14.22 6.05
C SER A 189 10.86 -14.03 5.73
N LYS A 190 10.51 -13.19 4.74
CA LYS A 190 9.14 -12.87 4.30
C LYS A 190 8.20 -12.44 5.42
N SER A 191 8.75 -11.79 6.45
CA SER A 191 7.99 -11.48 7.66
C SER A 191 7.66 -9.99 7.82
N ILE A 192 7.94 -9.21 6.77
CA ILE A 192 7.25 -7.95 6.52
C ILE A 192 6.18 -8.29 5.51
N ASP A 193 4.97 -8.49 6.00
CA ASP A 193 3.80 -8.65 5.15
C ASP A 193 3.65 -7.39 4.29
N ALA A 194 3.03 -7.51 3.11
CA ALA A 194 2.43 -6.32 2.54
C ALA A 194 1.56 -5.65 3.61
N PRO A 195 1.43 -4.31 3.57
CA PRO A 195 0.39 -3.66 4.35
C PRO A 195 -0.90 -4.46 4.20
N LYS A 196 -1.58 -4.74 5.32
CA LYS A 196 -2.90 -5.40 5.34
C LYS A 196 -3.70 -4.90 4.15
N ASP A 197 -4.34 -5.82 3.41
CA ASP A 197 -4.99 -5.53 2.12
C ASP A 197 -5.46 -4.08 2.07
N LEU A 198 -4.85 -3.26 1.19
CA LEU A 198 -5.10 -1.82 1.19
C LEU A 198 -6.60 -1.50 1.10
N ALA A 199 -7.38 -2.38 0.46
CA ALA A 199 -8.84 -2.31 0.45
C ALA A 199 -9.47 -2.61 1.82
N ASP A 200 -9.00 -3.62 2.56
CA ASP A 200 -9.46 -3.90 3.93
C ASP A 200 -8.97 -2.86 4.93
N GLN A 201 -7.76 -2.32 4.75
CA GLN A 201 -7.25 -1.19 5.53
C GLN A 201 -8.15 0.02 5.32
N GLN A 202 -8.57 0.29 4.08
CA GLN A 202 -9.54 1.36 3.81
C GLN A 202 -10.91 1.06 4.41
N ARG A 203 -11.40 -0.19 4.36
CA ARG A 203 -12.65 -0.61 5.02
C ARG A 203 -12.58 -0.41 6.53
N GLU A 204 -11.45 -0.74 7.17
CA GLU A 204 -11.26 -0.55 8.61
C GLU A 204 -11.15 0.94 8.98
N ILE A 205 -10.43 1.74 8.18
CA ILE A 205 -10.36 3.20 8.35
C ILE A 205 -11.76 3.79 8.24
N LYS A 206 -12.50 3.46 7.18
CA LYS A 206 -13.87 3.94 6.97
C LYS A 206 -14.80 3.49 8.11
N ALA A 207 -14.74 2.22 8.52
CA ALA A 207 -15.53 1.72 9.64
C ALA A 207 -15.23 2.46 10.97
N ARG A 208 -13.96 2.81 11.22
CA ARG A 208 -13.57 3.63 12.38
C ARG A 208 -14.07 5.07 12.27
N GLU A 209 -13.99 5.67 11.10
CA GLU A 209 -14.52 7.02 10.85
C GLU A 209 -16.04 7.07 11.01
N ASP A 210 -16.75 6.08 10.47
CA ASP A 210 -18.20 5.92 10.57
C ASP A 210 -18.64 5.61 12.02
N ALA A 211 -17.79 4.98 12.83
CA ALA A 211 -18.03 4.72 14.25
C ALA A 211 -17.71 5.92 15.16
N LYS A 212 -16.91 6.89 14.70
CA LYS A 212 -16.47 8.06 15.48
C LYS A 212 -17.63 8.92 16.02
N PRO A 213 -18.72 9.19 15.26
CA PRO A 213 -19.90 9.89 15.80
C PRO A 213 -20.60 9.13 16.93
N ALA A 214 -20.63 7.79 16.87
CA ALA A 214 -21.24 6.96 17.90
C ALA A 214 -20.39 6.92 19.17
N GLU A 215 -19.06 6.81 19.05
CA GLU A 215 -18.14 6.83 20.20
C GLU A 215 -18.15 8.17 20.95
N LEU A 216 -18.22 9.29 20.22
CA LEU A 216 -18.41 10.63 20.79
C LEU A 216 -19.76 10.79 21.51
N ALA A 217 -20.82 10.13 21.03
CA ALA A 217 -22.14 10.14 21.69
C ALA A 217 -22.16 9.30 22.98
N ILE A 218 -21.39 8.22 23.06
CA ILE A 218 -21.30 7.38 24.27
C ILE A 218 -20.41 8.06 25.34
N SER A 219 -19.37 8.79 24.93
CA SER A 219 -18.49 9.55 25.84
C SER A 219 -19.12 10.84 26.39
N THR A 220 -20.20 11.34 25.78
CA THR A 220 -20.92 12.55 26.22
C THR A 220 -22.20 12.25 26.99
N ALA A 221 -22.54 10.97 27.19
CA ALA A 221 -23.61 10.59 28.10
C ALA A 221 -23.23 11.05 29.53
N PRO A 222 -24.09 11.83 30.23
CA PRO A 222 -23.77 12.33 31.55
C PRO A 222 -23.52 11.16 32.49
N ALA A 223 -22.39 11.19 33.20
CA ALA A 223 -22.15 10.34 34.35
C ALA A 223 -23.39 10.45 35.25
N LYS A 224 -24.06 9.32 35.47
CA LYS A 224 -25.25 9.20 36.31
C LYS A 224 -24.96 9.94 37.62
N ALA A 225 -25.68 11.04 37.85
CA ALA A 225 -25.51 11.86 39.04
C ALA A 225 -25.63 10.98 40.30
N PRO A 226 -24.80 11.18 41.35
CA PRO A 226 -25.00 10.48 42.60
C PRO A 226 -26.39 10.82 43.13
N ALA A 227 -27.16 9.79 43.48
CA ALA A 227 -28.52 9.92 43.99
C ALA A 227 -28.55 10.90 45.17
N GLU A 228 -29.37 11.94 45.03
CA GLU A 228 -29.70 12.88 46.11
C GLU A 228 -30.38 12.10 47.25
N VAL A 229 -29.66 12.01 48.37
CA VAL A 229 -30.18 11.51 49.64
C VAL A 229 -31.20 12.52 50.15
N GLN A 230 -32.49 12.17 50.09
CA GLN A 230 -33.54 12.92 50.77
C GLN A 230 -33.36 12.79 52.29
N VAL A 231 -32.93 13.88 52.92
CA VAL A 231 -32.93 14.03 54.38
C VAL A 231 -34.37 14.28 54.82
N SER A 232 -35.04 13.21 55.24
CA SER A 232 -36.31 13.27 55.97
C SER A 232 -36.01 13.46 57.47
N THR A 233 -36.65 14.46 58.06
CA THR A 233 -36.53 14.86 59.47
C THR A 233 -37.33 13.94 60.39
N ALA A 234 -36.66 13.29 61.36
CA ALA A 234 -37.27 12.75 62.58
C ALA A 234 -36.22 12.66 63.72
N PRO A 235 -36.61 12.81 65.00
CA PRO A 235 -35.69 13.18 66.08
C PRO A 235 -35.07 12.00 66.85
N ALA A 236 -33.88 12.27 67.38
CA ALA A 236 -33.16 11.71 68.54
C ALA A 236 -33.58 10.35 69.12
N GLN A 237 -32.63 9.40 69.10
CA GLN A 237 -32.35 8.44 70.19
C GLN A 237 -30.88 7.96 70.12
N ALA A 238 -30.29 7.74 71.30
CA ALA A 238 -28.85 7.59 71.57
C ALA A 238 -28.38 6.09 71.52
N PRO A 239 -27.16 5.70 71.97
CA PRO A 239 -26.17 5.06 71.09
C PRO A 239 -25.81 3.61 71.47
N ALA A 240 -25.31 2.85 70.50
CA ALA A 240 -24.57 1.59 70.64
C ALA A 240 -24.02 1.24 69.25
N GLU A 241 -22.88 0.63 68.98
CA GLU A 241 -21.72 0.17 69.73
C GLU A 241 -20.69 -0.24 68.65
N VAL A 242 -19.43 -0.30 69.05
CA VAL A 242 -18.22 -0.61 68.28
C VAL A 242 -18.31 -1.97 67.55
N GLN A 243 -17.76 -2.08 66.33
CA GLN A 243 -16.80 -3.16 65.97
C GLN A 243 -16.16 -3.01 64.58
N ALA A 244 -14.85 -3.19 64.59
CA ALA A 244 -13.93 -3.23 63.47
C ALA A 244 -13.88 -4.62 62.80
N SER A 245 -13.54 -4.68 61.51
CA SER A 245 -12.95 -5.87 60.88
C SER A 245 -12.39 -5.46 59.49
N THR A 246 -11.10 -5.15 59.38
CA THR A 246 -9.99 -6.03 58.94
C THR A 246 -10.14 -6.65 57.53
N ALA A 247 -9.54 -5.99 56.54
CA ALA A 247 -8.44 -6.50 55.66
C ALA A 247 -8.69 -7.78 54.77
N PRO A 248 -7.71 -8.24 53.94
CA PRO A 248 -7.78 -8.17 52.47
C PRO A 248 -7.55 -9.55 51.78
N ALA A 249 -7.58 -9.63 50.44
CA ALA A 249 -6.98 -10.79 49.74
C ALA A 249 -6.59 -10.53 48.28
N GLN A 250 -5.40 -11.02 47.95
CA GLN A 250 -4.69 -11.06 46.66
C GLN A 250 -5.06 -12.31 45.83
N ALA A 251 -4.78 -12.30 44.51
CA ALA A 251 -4.36 -13.46 43.69
C ALA A 251 -3.97 -12.93 42.28
N GLN A 252 -2.71 -12.88 41.83
CA GLN A 252 -1.79 -13.93 41.33
C GLN A 252 -2.18 -14.66 40.02
N ALA A 253 -1.41 -14.33 38.97
CA ALA A 253 -0.72 -15.18 37.97
C ALA A 253 -1.49 -16.15 37.04
N GLN A 254 -1.22 -16.04 35.72
CA GLN A 254 -0.52 -17.07 34.92
C GLN A 254 -0.31 -16.63 33.45
N ALA A 255 0.85 -16.95 32.89
CA ALA A 255 1.24 -16.75 31.48
C ALA A 255 1.17 -18.09 30.71
N PRO A 256 0.87 -18.10 29.40
CA PRO A 256 0.83 -19.34 28.62
C PRO A 256 2.17 -19.67 27.90
N GLU A 257 2.48 -20.96 27.89
CA GLU A 257 3.64 -21.64 27.26
C GLU A 257 3.62 -21.64 25.71
N LEU A 258 4.81 -21.73 25.11
CA LEU A 258 5.06 -21.91 23.67
C LEU A 258 4.99 -23.38 23.22
N PRO A 259 4.50 -23.70 22.02
CA PRO A 259 4.53 -25.05 21.47
C PRO A 259 5.88 -25.43 20.81
N LYS A 260 6.16 -26.74 20.90
CA LYS A 260 7.41 -27.44 20.53
C LYS A 260 7.60 -27.62 19.02
N THR A 261 8.86 -27.65 18.59
CA THR A 261 9.38 -27.90 17.24
C THR A 261 9.15 -29.34 16.75
N PRO A 262 8.86 -29.58 15.46
CA PRO A 262 9.05 -30.90 14.83
C PRO A 262 10.30 -30.96 13.92
N GLN A 263 11.19 -31.86 14.34
CA GLN A 263 12.06 -32.82 13.63
C GLN A 263 12.38 -32.70 12.11
N MET A 264 13.64 -33.05 11.85
CA MET A 264 14.41 -33.20 10.61
C MET A 264 13.78 -34.09 9.52
N PHE A 265 14.02 -33.74 8.25
CA PHE A 265 13.96 -34.68 7.11
C PHE A 265 15.38 -34.95 6.56
N PRO A 266 15.66 -36.17 6.07
CA PRO A 266 16.99 -36.61 5.66
C PRO A 266 17.37 -36.19 4.22
N THR A 267 18.68 -36.06 4.01
CA THR A 267 19.36 -35.87 2.73
C THR A 267 19.24 -37.10 1.82
N PRO A 268 18.99 -36.98 0.50
CA PRO A 268 19.18 -38.11 -0.39
C PRO A 268 20.65 -38.26 -0.78
N ALA A 269 21.13 -39.49 -0.61
CA ALA A 269 22.41 -40.01 -1.08
C ALA A 269 22.52 -39.92 -2.61
N GLY A 270 23.76 -39.77 -3.08
CA GLY A 270 24.10 -39.87 -4.49
C GLY A 270 24.27 -41.32 -4.97
N THR A 271 24.97 -41.38 -6.12
CA THR A 271 25.61 -42.52 -6.80
C THR A 271 24.84 -43.05 -8.02
N PRO A 272 25.53 -43.51 -9.09
CA PRO A 272 26.95 -43.34 -9.47
C PRO A 272 27.17 -42.28 -10.56
#